data_AF-A0A7V9I4B3-F1
#
_entry.id   AF-A0A7V9I4B3-F1
#
_cell.length_a   1.000
_cell.length_b   1.000
_cell.length_c   1.000
_cell.angle_alpha   90.00
_cell.angle_beta   90.00
_cell.angle_gamma   90.00
#
_symmetry.space_group_name_H-M   'P 1'
#
loop_
_entity.id
_entity.type
_entity.pdbx_description
1 polymer ?
#
loop_
_entity_poly.entity_id
_entity_poly.type
_entity_poly.pdbx_seq_one_letter_code
_entity_poly.pdbx_strand_id
1 'polypeptide(L)'
;MSLDALAHRVRPAAGAPDGALVLFHGRGADEHDLVPVLDGFRLDLETAAPQVAIGHGTLDPVISVTWARLARALLEEAGVPVLYRESPLPHAIDPTFLRELRLWLPEALPLRI
;
A
#
# COMPACT_ATOMS: atom_id res chain seq x y z
N MET A 1 -8.90 16.75 -4.00
CA MET A 1 -9.50 15.91 -5.06
C MET A 1 -10.34 14.87 -4.33
N SER A 2 -11.64 14.77 -4.62
CA SER A 2 -12.56 13.88 -3.87
C SER A 2 -12.35 12.41 -4.26
N LEU A 3 -12.55 11.49 -3.31
CA LEU A 3 -12.68 10.04 -3.54
C LEU A 3 -13.67 9.72 -4.67
N ASP A 4 -14.72 10.53 -4.81
CA ASP A 4 -15.79 10.35 -5.80
C ASP A 4 -15.31 10.44 -7.25
N ALA A 5 -14.14 11.04 -7.50
CA ALA A 5 -13.61 11.24 -8.85
C ALA A 5 -12.90 10.00 -9.43
N LEU A 6 -12.74 8.93 -8.64
CA LEU A 6 -12.07 7.72 -9.05
C LEU A 6 -13.02 6.52 -8.93
N ALA A 7 -12.95 5.56 -9.87
CA ALA A 7 -13.69 4.31 -9.76
C ALA A 7 -13.12 3.47 -8.60
N HIS A 8 -13.87 3.31 -7.51
CA HIS A 8 -13.47 2.51 -6.36
C HIS A 8 -14.59 1.63 -5.84
N ARG A 9 -14.19 0.63 -5.07
CA ARG A 9 -15.08 -0.09 -4.17
C ARG A 9 -14.66 0.18 -2.73
N VAL A 10 -15.61 0.64 -1.92
CA VAL A 10 -15.43 0.78 -0.47
C VAL A 10 -16.01 -0.45 0.21
N ARG A 11 -15.20 -1.13 1.01
CA ARG A 11 -15.69 -2.02 2.06
C ARG A 11 -15.57 -1.27 3.38
N PRO A 12 -16.69 -0.96 4.07
CA PRO A 12 -16.62 -0.29 5.37
C PRO A 12 -15.74 -1.10 6.32
N ALA A 13 -14.87 -0.41 7.07
CA ALA A 13 -14.08 -1.06 8.10
C ALA A 13 -15.03 -1.70 9.12
N ALA A 14 -14.79 -2.96 9.48
CA ALA A 14 -15.57 -3.65 10.51
C ALA A 14 -15.25 -3.16 11.95
N GLY A 15 -14.24 -2.29 12.09
CA GLY A 15 -13.75 -1.75 13.35
C GLY A 15 -12.61 -0.73 13.13
N ALA A 16 -11.94 -0.33 14.21
CA ALA A 16 -10.73 0.51 14.13
C ALA A 16 -9.57 -0.29 13.48
N PRO A 17 -8.69 0.36 12.70
CA PRO A 17 -7.55 -0.32 12.08
C PRO A 17 -6.44 -0.56 13.10
N ASP A 18 -6.15 -1.82 13.38
CA ASP A 18 -5.13 -2.19 14.36
C ASP A 18 -3.71 -2.31 13.72
N GLY A 19 -3.61 -2.37 12.38
CA GLY A 19 -2.36 -2.33 11.62
C GLY A 19 -2.49 -2.53 10.09
N ALA A 20 -1.46 -3.01 9.36
CA ALA A 20 -1.33 -2.75 7.91
C ALA A 20 -0.58 -3.81 7.12
N LEU A 21 -0.83 -3.68 5.83
CA LEU A 21 -0.60 -4.59 4.74
C LEU A 21 0.20 -3.84 3.68
N VAL A 22 1.33 -4.39 3.25
CA VAL A 22 2.03 -3.92 2.05
C VAL A 22 1.66 -4.87 0.92
N LEU A 23 0.91 -4.36 -0.05
CA LEU A 23 0.51 -5.08 -1.26
C LEU A 23 1.25 -4.51 -2.46
N PHE A 24 2.07 -5.36 -3.09
CA PHE A 24 2.62 -5.09 -4.41
C PHE A 24 1.67 -5.66 -5.45
N HIS A 25 1.26 -4.85 -6.42
CA HIS A 25 0.67 -5.38 -7.66
C HIS A 25 1.77 -5.43 -8.73
N GLY A 26 1.93 -6.60 -9.33
CA GLY A 26 2.95 -6.88 -10.35
C GLY A 26 2.35 -6.86 -11.76
N ARG A 27 3.18 -7.17 -12.77
CA ARG A 27 2.73 -7.26 -14.17
C ARG A 27 1.51 -8.20 -14.30
N GLY A 28 0.46 -7.70 -14.92
CA GLY A 28 -0.78 -8.46 -15.16
C GLY A 28 -1.83 -8.33 -14.07
N ALA A 29 -1.62 -7.41 -13.10
CA ALA A 29 -2.61 -7.08 -12.10
C ALA A 29 -3.33 -5.73 -12.36
N ASP A 30 -4.56 -5.60 -11.88
CA ASP A 30 -5.46 -4.45 -11.90
C ASP A 30 -6.00 -4.15 -10.48
N GLU A 31 -6.88 -3.15 -10.37
CA GLU A 31 -7.44 -2.71 -9.09
C GLU A 31 -8.38 -3.72 -8.40
N HIS A 32 -8.77 -4.81 -9.08
CA HIS A 32 -9.71 -5.82 -8.59
C HIS A 32 -9.03 -7.09 -8.08
N ASP A 33 -7.79 -7.39 -8.47
CA ASP A 33 -7.16 -8.69 -8.19
C ASP A 33 -7.02 -9.03 -6.71
N LEU A 34 -6.96 -8.01 -5.86
CA LEU A 34 -6.76 -8.18 -4.44
C LEU A 34 -8.08 -8.30 -3.68
N VAL A 35 -9.21 -7.93 -4.31
CA VAL A 35 -10.53 -7.96 -3.67
C VAL A 35 -10.90 -9.37 -3.17
N PRO A 36 -10.71 -10.46 -3.93
CA PRO A 36 -11.00 -11.80 -3.44
C PRO A 36 -10.07 -12.26 -2.31
N VAL A 37 -8.84 -11.74 -2.24
CA VAL A 37 -7.86 -12.08 -1.19
C VAL A 37 -8.27 -11.49 0.16
N LEU A 38 -8.98 -10.35 0.15
CA LEU A 38 -9.47 -9.67 1.35
C LEU A 38 -10.53 -10.48 2.14
N ASP A 39 -11.08 -11.54 1.56
CA ASP A 39 -12.07 -12.39 2.23
C ASP A 39 -11.41 -13.53 3.04
N GLY A 40 -10.18 -13.92 2.68
CA GLY A 40 -9.41 -14.96 3.38
C GLY A 40 -8.26 -14.42 4.23
N PHE A 41 -7.92 -13.14 4.09
CA PHE A 41 -6.77 -12.53 4.75
C PHE A 41 -7.19 -11.77 6.02
N ARG A 42 -6.69 -12.23 7.18
CA ARG A 42 -6.85 -11.55 8.47
C ARG A 42 -5.48 -11.15 8.98
N LEU A 43 -5.24 -9.84 9.06
CA LEU A 43 -4.06 -9.31 9.75
C LEU A 43 -4.32 -9.40 11.26
N ASP A 44 -3.42 -10.09 11.97
CA ASP A 44 -3.36 -10.01 13.43
C ASP A 44 -2.52 -8.80 13.81
N LEU A 45 -3.20 -7.84 14.40
CA LEU A 45 -2.73 -6.47 14.54
C LEU A 45 -2.67 -6.03 16.00
N GLU A 46 -3.06 -6.93 16.92
CA GLU A 46 -3.10 -6.64 18.35
C GLU A 46 -1.72 -6.42 18.97
N THR A 47 -0.63 -6.64 18.21
CA THR A 47 0.73 -6.66 18.76
C THR A 47 1.66 -5.54 18.28
N ALA A 48 1.32 -4.79 17.22
CA ALA A 48 2.03 -3.57 16.81
C ALA A 48 1.35 -2.87 15.62
N ALA A 49 1.37 -1.54 15.64
CA ALA A 49 1.10 -0.75 14.45
C ALA A 49 2.12 -1.11 13.34
N PRO A 50 1.69 -1.09 12.08
CA PRO A 50 2.39 -1.68 10.97
C PRO A 50 3.32 -0.66 10.31
N GLN A 51 4.43 -1.12 9.78
CA GLN A 51 5.26 -0.26 8.94
C GLN A 51 4.82 -0.43 7.48
N VAL A 52 4.52 0.67 6.80
CA VAL A 52 3.98 0.66 5.44
C VAL A 52 4.98 1.27 4.47
N ALA A 53 5.14 0.64 3.30
CA ALA A 53 5.89 1.21 2.19
C ALA A 53 5.04 1.20 0.92
N ILE A 54 5.06 2.31 0.18
CA ILE A 54 4.30 2.51 -1.06
C ILE A 54 5.27 3.05 -2.12
N GLY A 55 5.37 2.35 -3.25
CA GLY A 55 6.11 2.81 -4.42
C GLY A 55 5.21 2.76 -5.64
N HIS A 56 5.08 3.88 -6.37
CA HIS A 56 4.15 3.97 -7.49
C HIS A 56 4.74 4.70 -8.71
N GLY A 57 4.41 4.21 -9.90
CA GLY A 57 4.77 4.87 -11.16
C GLY A 57 3.85 6.04 -11.46
N THR A 58 4.39 7.24 -11.71
CA THR A 58 3.58 8.42 -12.05
C THR A 58 2.98 8.36 -13.46
N LEU A 59 3.48 7.45 -14.30
CA LEU A 59 3.03 7.21 -15.67
C LEU A 59 2.25 5.91 -15.80
N ASP A 60 1.83 5.31 -14.68
CA ASP A 60 1.04 4.09 -14.65
C ASP A 60 -0.33 4.30 -15.33
N PRO A 61 -0.60 3.65 -16.47
CA PRO A 61 -1.86 3.83 -17.19
C PRO A 61 -2.99 2.93 -16.67
N VAL A 62 -2.70 2.00 -15.76
CA VAL A 62 -3.66 1.04 -15.20
C VAL A 62 -4.17 1.55 -13.85
N ILE A 63 -3.24 1.83 -12.93
CA ILE A 63 -3.56 2.32 -11.59
C ILE A 63 -2.98 3.71 -11.43
N SER A 64 -3.83 4.73 -11.51
CA SER A 64 -3.41 6.12 -11.36
C SER A 64 -2.65 6.35 -10.05
N VAL A 65 -1.55 7.09 -10.12
CA VAL A 65 -0.77 7.55 -8.94
C VAL A 65 -1.62 8.28 -7.89
N THR A 66 -2.77 8.81 -8.27
CA THR A 66 -3.72 9.41 -7.32
C THR A 66 -4.15 8.42 -6.23
N TRP A 67 -4.27 7.12 -6.55
CA TRP A 67 -4.56 6.07 -5.57
C TRP A 67 -3.47 5.96 -4.51
N ALA A 68 -2.20 5.94 -4.93
CA ALA A 68 -1.06 5.85 -4.02
C ALA A 68 -0.96 7.07 -3.09
N ARG A 69 -1.23 8.27 -3.63
CA ARG A 69 -1.26 9.52 -2.85
C ARG A 69 -2.38 9.55 -1.83
N LEU A 70 -3.57 9.07 -2.20
CA LEU A 70 -4.71 8.96 -1.31
C LEU A 70 -4.45 7.95 -0.19
N ALA A 71 -3.94 6.76 -0.53
CA ALA A 71 -3.58 5.75 0.45
C ALA A 71 -2.55 6.29 1.46
N ARG A 72 -1.52 7.00 0.97
CA ARG A 72 -0.55 7.68 1.83
C ARG A 72 -1.23 8.66 2.79
N ALA A 73 -2.10 9.54 2.28
CA ALA A 73 -2.78 10.53 3.11
C ALA A 73 -3.64 9.90 4.21
N LEU A 74 -4.42 8.85 3.89
CA LEU A 74 -5.24 8.13 4.87
C LEU A 74 -4.41 7.44 5.95
N LEU A 75 -3.27 6.87 5.57
CA LEU A 75 -2.33 6.23 6.51
C LEU A 75 -1.63 7.26 7.40
N GLU A 76 -1.16 8.37 6.82
CA GLU A 76 -0.54 9.48 7.56
C GLU A 76 -1.54 10.11 8.55
N GLU A 77 -2.80 10.29 8.16
CA GLU A 77 -3.88 10.80 9.02
C GLU A 77 -4.19 9.83 10.19
N ALA A 78 -4.09 8.53 9.95
CA ALA A 78 -4.21 7.50 10.98
C ALA A 78 -2.96 7.36 11.88
N GLY A 79 -1.92 8.19 11.67
CA GLY A 79 -0.67 8.15 12.44
C GLY A 79 0.27 7.01 12.06
N VAL A 80 0.06 6.38 10.90
CA VAL A 80 0.90 5.28 10.40
C VAL A 80 2.06 5.86 9.60
N PRO A 81 3.33 5.58 9.97
CA PRO A 81 4.48 6.01 9.18
C PRO A 81 4.53 5.26 7.84
N VAL A 82 4.68 6.01 6.75
CA VAL A 82 4.72 5.47 5.39
C VAL A 82 6.03 5.84 4.69
N LEU A 83 6.80 4.82 4.25
CA LEU A 83 7.86 5.01 3.27
C LEU A 83 7.23 5.18 1.88
N TYR A 84 7.21 6.40 1.35
CA TYR A 84 6.55 6.71 0.08
C TYR A 84 7.52 7.09 -1.03
N ARG A 85 7.41 6.48 -2.22
CA ARG A 85 8.18 6.84 -3.42
C ARG A 85 7.30 6.90 -4.67
N GLU A 86 7.59 7.90 -5.50
CA GLU A 86 7.06 8.00 -6.86
C GLU A 86 8.23 8.00 -7.84
N SER A 87 8.05 7.38 -9.00
CA SER A 87 9.03 7.43 -10.09
C SER A 87 8.35 7.57 -11.45
N PRO A 88 9.01 8.15 -12.47
CA PRO A 88 8.44 8.34 -13.80
C PRO A 88 8.42 7.02 -14.59
N LEU A 89 7.79 6.00 -14.02
CA LEU A 89 7.63 4.67 -14.57
C LEU A 89 6.16 4.39 -14.89
N PRO A 90 5.88 3.52 -15.88
CA PRO A 90 4.53 3.00 -16.14
C PRO A 90 4.14 1.98 -15.05
N HIS A 91 3.20 1.07 -15.33
CA HIS A 91 2.80 -0.02 -14.42
C HIS A 91 3.93 -1.05 -14.21
N ALA A 92 4.94 -0.66 -13.43
CA ALA A 92 6.17 -1.40 -13.21
C ALA A 92 6.79 -1.07 -11.85
N ILE A 93 7.55 -2.01 -11.30
CA ILE A 93 8.27 -1.83 -10.03
C ILE A 93 9.58 -1.08 -10.29
N ASP A 94 9.81 0.01 -9.56
CA ASP A 94 11.08 0.74 -9.58
C ASP A 94 12.20 -0.08 -8.92
N PRO A 95 13.26 -0.46 -9.64
CA PRO A 95 14.39 -1.20 -9.06
C PRO A 95 15.10 -0.42 -7.95
N THR A 96 15.06 0.91 -7.95
CA THR A 96 15.62 1.76 -6.89
C THR A 96 14.82 1.65 -5.61
N PHE A 97 13.49 1.72 -5.73
CA PHE A 97 12.61 1.49 -4.58
C PHE A 97 12.77 0.07 -4.04
N LEU A 98 12.93 -0.94 -4.90
CA LEU A 98 13.19 -2.31 -4.48
C LEU A 98 14.48 -2.44 -3.64
N ARG A 99 15.54 -1.71 -4.01
CA ARG A 99 16.79 -1.67 -3.23
C ARG A 99 16.59 -0.98 -1.87
N GLU A 100 15.82 0.10 -1.83
CA GLU A 100 15.48 0.81 -0.60
C GLU A 100 14.66 -0.08 0.34
N LEU A 101 13.65 -0.77 -0.18
CA LEU A 101 12.84 -1.73 0.58
C LEU A 101 13.68 -2.83 1.23
N ARG A 102 14.71 -3.33 0.54
CA ARG A 102 15.63 -4.34 1.10
C ARG A 102 16.37 -3.85 2.34
N LEU A 103 16.66 -2.55 2.40
CA LEU A 103 17.34 -1.93 3.55
C LEU A 103 16.37 -1.55 4.67
N TRP A 104 15.15 -1.17 4.30
CA TRP A 104 14.09 -0.80 5.24
C TRP A 104 13.46 -2.01 5.95
N LEU A 105 13.33 -3.15 5.28
CA LEU A 105 12.59 -4.32 5.79
C LEU A 105 13.08 -4.84 7.16
N PRO A 106 14.39 -4.91 7.47
CA PRO A 106 14.87 -5.34 8.79
C PRO A 106 14.47 -4.40 9.92
N GLU A 107 14.34 -3.10 9.65
CA GLU A 107 13.82 -2.11 10.61
C GLU A 107 12.30 -2.19 10.72
N ALA A 108 11.64 -2.49 9.60
CA ALA A 108 10.19 -2.67 9.48
C ALA A 108 9.67 -3.87 10.27
N LEU A 109 10.44 -4.95 10.29
CA LEU A 109 10.13 -6.25 10.87
C LEU A 109 11.20 -6.65 11.90
N PRO A 110 11.11 -6.17 13.16
CA PRO A 110 12.02 -6.64 14.19
C PRO A 110 11.82 -8.16 14.35
N LEU A 111 12.90 -8.93 14.10
CA LEU A 111 12.92 -10.37 14.31
C LEU A 111 12.51 -10.67 15.75
N ARG A 112 11.35 -11.28 15.94
CA ARG A 112 10.97 -11.89 17.21
C ARG A 112 11.80 -13.19 17.33
N ILE A 113 12.91 -13.12 18.07
CA ILE A 113 13.74 -14.29 18.45
C ILE A 113 13.08 -14.97 19.65
#